data_AF-A0A349CZT4-F1
#
_entry.id   AF-A0A349CZT4-F1
#
_cell.length_a   1.000
_cell.length_b   1.000
_cell.length_c   1.000
_cell.angle_alpha   90.00
_cell.angle_beta   90.00
_cell.angle_gamma   90.00
#
_symmetry.space_group_name_H-M   'P 1'
#
loop_
_entity.id
_entity.type
_entity.pdbx_description
1 polymer ?
#
loop_
_entity_poly.entity_id
_entity_poly.type
_entity_poly.pdbx_seq_one_letter_code
_entity_poly.pdbx_strand_id
1 'polypeptide(L)'
;MSRVSTVYLLTCAAIGVAGGVLLWGAGWISSAVFAVAPFFSVAGAGLWLLPAAVGMRLLERPGTALLVGLLSGLVAFPFLGASLWWAFFIELPFLAVLYRSWKTWQYLAGAVVVGIVYPLLSWASFDLGSLAPGLQIAFFALTMASCLIGAGLGVVIGDRLRKAGVAKLARRRGLASRGMGRGAGPAGQH
;
A
#
# COMPACT_ATOMS: atom_id res chain seq x y z
N MET A 1 -16.83 -15.13 -16.76
CA MET A 1 -16.47 -13.93 -15.98
C MET A 1 -16.43 -14.30 -14.50
N SER A 2 -15.24 -14.57 -13.97
CA SER A 2 -15.05 -15.15 -12.63
C SER A 2 -15.49 -14.17 -11.55
N ARG A 3 -16.37 -14.59 -10.64
CA ARG A 3 -16.89 -13.79 -9.53
C ARG A 3 -15.72 -13.25 -8.67
N VAL A 4 -15.33 -12.01 -8.91
CA VAL A 4 -14.54 -11.26 -7.92
C VAL A 4 -15.39 -11.25 -6.66
N SER A 5 -14.86 -11.83 -5.58
CA SER A 5 -15.60 -11.93 -4.33
C SER A 5 -15.95 -10.51 -3.87
N THR A 6 -17.24 -10.22 -3.65
CA THR A 6 -17.69 -8.92 -3.11
C THR A 6 -16.91 -8.53 -1.85
N VAL A 7 -16.56 -9.53 -1.04
CA VAL A 7 -15.73 -9.35 0.17
C VAL A 7 -14.32 -8.84 -0.17
N TYR A 8 -13.72 -9.31 -1.26
CA TYR A 8 -12.41 -8.81 -1.71
C TYR A 8 -12.48 -7.33 -2.05
N LEU A 9 -13.46 -6.93 -2.88
CA LEU A 9 -13.66 -5.53 -3.25
C LEU A 9 -13.97 -4.65 -2.03
N LEU A 10 -14.84 -5.11 -1.13
CA LEU A 10 -15.16 -4.38 0.10
C LEU A 10 -13.95 -4.25 1.03
N THR A 11 -13.09 -5.26 1.11
CA THR A 11 -11.86 -5.19 1.93
C THR A 11 -10.84 -4.24 1.29
N CYS A 12 -10.64 -4.32 -0.03
CA CYS A 12 -9.82 -3.35 -0.75
C CYS A 12 -10.35 -1.92 -0.58
N ALA A 13 -11.68 -1.72 -0.62
CA ALA A 13 -12.30 -0.43 -0.41
C ALA A 13 -12.11 0.07 1.03
N ALA A 14 -12.29 -0.78 2.04
CA ALA A 14 -12.08 -0.38 3.43
C ALA A 14 -10.61 0.04 3.69
N ILE A 15 -9.65 -0.76 3.21
CA ILE A 15 -8.21 -0.43 3.33
C ILE A 15 -7.87 0.80 2.49
N GLY A 16 -8.43 0.89 1.29
CA GLY A 16 -8.29 2.02 0.38
C GLY A 16 -8.76 3.32 1.02
N VAL A 17 -9.94 3.34 1.62
CA VAL A 17 -10.49 4.52 2.32
C VAL A 17 -9.67 4.89 3.55
N ALA A 18 -9.34 3.92 4.40
CA ALA A 18 -8.51 4.19 5.58
C ALA A 18 -7.12 4.73 5.19
N GLY A 19 -6.52 4.13 4.15
CA GLY A 19 -5.28 4.60 3.54
C GLY A 19 -5.41 5.98 2.92
N GLY A 20 -6.50 6.24 2.21
CA GLY A 20 -6.75 7.50 1.52
C GLY A 20 -6.92 8.67 2.50
N VAL A 21 -7.60 8.48 3.62
CA VAL A 21 -7.70 9.50 4.67
C VAL A 21 -6.33 9.82 5.27
N LEU A 22 -5.51 8.78 5.53
CA LEU A 22 -4.13 8.96 5.97
C LEU A 22 -3.29 9.72 4.95
N LEU A 23 -3.39 9.33 3.66
CA LEU A 23 -2.65 9.96 2.56
C LEU A 23 -3.12 11.36 2.24
N TRP A 24 -4.39 11.69 2.47
CA TRP A 24 -4.90 13.04 2.26
C TRP A 24 -4.20 14.02 3.22
N GLY A 25 -4.16 13.69 4.51
CA GLY A 25 -3.41 14.49 5.50
C GLY A 25 -1.91 14.53 5.20
N ALA A 26 -1.31 13.36 4.91
CA ALA A 26 0.11 13.28 4.59
C ALA A 26 0.48 14.05 3.30
N GLY A 27 -0.40 14.08 2.30
CA GLY A 27 -0.20 14.77 1.03
C GLY A 27 -0.21 16.28 1.18
N TRP A 28 -1.12 16.84 1.98
CA TRP A 28 -1.11 18.27 2.31
C TRP A 28 0.11 18.66 3.13
N ILE A 29 0.48 17.87 4.13
CA ILE A 29 1.71 18.10 4.91
C ILE A 29 2.93 18.05 3.99
N SER A 30 3.03 17.03 3.12
CA SER A 30 4.16 16.89 2.19
C SER A 30 4.24 18.05 1.21
N SER A 31 3.09 18.58 0.76
CA SER A 31 3.02 19.74 -0.14
C SER A 31 3.45 21.03 0.55
N ALA A 32 3.00 21.25 1.79
CA ALA A 32 3.44 22.39 2.61
C ALA A 32 4.94 22.32 2.94
N VAL A 33 5.44 21.13 3.30
CA VAL A 33 6.86 20.90 3.55
C VAL A 33 7.66 21.05 2.26
N PHE A 34 7.15 20.62 1.11
CA PHE A 34 7.83 20.79 -0.17
C PHE A 34 8.02 22.27 -0.52
N ALA A 35 7.04 23.13 -0.21
CA ALA A 35 7.14 24.57 -0.47
C ALA A 35 8.22 25.27 0.39
N VAL A 36 8.47 24.79 1.61
CA VAL A 36 9.41 25.42 2.56
C VAL A 36 10.78 24.74 2.57
N ALA A 37 10.78 23.41 2.51
CA ALA A 37 11.97 22.58 2.61
C ALA A 37 11.79 21.27 1.80
N PRO A 38 12.02 21.31 0.47
CA PRO A 38 11.84 20.18 -0.45
C PRO A 38 12.52 18.89 0.04
N PHE A 39 13.71 19.03 0.61
CA PHE A 39 14.51 17.91 1.11
C PHE A 39 13.78 17.04 2.15
N PHE A 40 13.04 17.66 3.07
CA PHE A 40 12.32 16.92 4.13
C PHE A 40 11.02 16.30 3.66
N SER A 41 10.44 16.78 2.55
CA SER A 41 9.21 16.23 1.98
C SER A 41 9.38 14.74 1.62
N VAL A 42 10.60 14.33 1.23
CA VAL A 42 10.89 12.94 0.86
C VAL A 42 10.82 11.96 2.03
N ALA A 43 10.92 12.43 3.28
CA ALA A 43 10.71 11.60 4.46
C ALA A 43 9.29 11.00 4.50
N GLY A 44 8.32 11.65 3.86
CA GLY A 44 6.94 11.17 3.73
C GLY A 44 6.74 10.08 2.66
N ALA A 45 7.74 9.79 1.82
CA ALA A 45 7.61 8.84 0.70
C ALA A 45 7.09 7.46 1.13
N GLY A 46 7.57 6.94 2.25
CA GLY A 46 7.16 5.65 2.80
C GLY A 46 5.67 5.55 3.15
N LEU A 47 5.01 6.67 3.50
CA LEU A 47 3.58 6.66 3.84
C LEU A 47 2.72 6.27 2.63
N TRP A 48 3.13 6.66 1.42
CA TRP A 48 2.42 6.35 0.18
C TRP A 48 2.40 4.86 -0.16
N LEU A 49 3.39 4.11 0.33
CA LEU A 49 3.50 2.66 0.13
C LEU A 49 2.63 1.87 1.11
N LEU A 50 2.27 2.45 2.27
CA LEU A 50 1.57 1.77 3.34
C LEU A 50 0.26 1.11 2.92
N PRO A 51 -0.73 1.82 2.33
CA PRO A 51 -2.03 1.21 2.05
C PRO A 51 -1.92 0.08 1.03
N ALA A 52 -1.11 0.26 -0.03
CA ALA A 52 -0.85 -0.76 -1.03
C ALA A 52 -0.16 -2.00 -0.41
N ALA A 53 0.86 -1.80 0.42
CA ALA A 53 1.56 -2.88 1.11
C ALA A 53 0.66 -3.63 2.09
N VAL A 54 -0.14 -2.92 2.91
CA VAL A 54 -1.09 -3.52 3.86
C VAL A 54 -2.14 -4.35 3.12
N GLY A 55 -2.75 -3.78 2.07
CA GLY A 55 -3.77 -4.46 1.27
C GLY A 55 -3.24 -5.74 0.64
N MET A 56 -2.10 -5.64 -0.04
CA MET A 56 -1.47 -6.78 -0.70
C MET A 56 -1.03 -7.84 0.31
N ARG A 57 -0.51 -7.45 1.48
CA ARG A 57 -0.09 -8.38 2.54
C ARG A 57 -1.29 -9.10 3.18
N LEU A 58 -2.44 -8.45 3.28
CA LEU A 58 -3.64 -9.05 3.87
C LEU A 58 -4.35 -10.01 2.91
N LEU A 59 -4.41 -9.64 1.62
CA LEU A 59 -5.22 -10.35 0.63
C LEU A 59 -4.43 -11.33 -0.25
N GLU A 60 -3.11 -11.10 -0.42
CA GLU A 60 -2.19 -11.96 -1.19
C GLU A 60 -2.77 -12.35 -2.56
N ARG A 61 -3.30 -11.35 -3.28
CA ARG A 61 -3.93 -11.50 -4.59
C ARG A 61 -3.35 -10.52 -5.61
N PRO A 62 -3.32 -10.90 -6.90
CA PRO A 62 -2.90 -10.01 -7.97
C PRO A 62 -3.86 -8.81 -8.09
N GLY A 63 -3.34 -7.63 -8.42
CA GLY A 63 -4.13 -6.41 -8.55
C GLY A 63 -4.52 -5.74 -7.23
N THR A 64 -4.16 -6.31 -6.07
CA THR A 64 -4.58 -5.73 -4.79
C THR A 64 -3.92 -4.39 -4.52
N ALA A 65 -2.61 -4.26 -4.74
CA ALA A 65 -1.91 -3.01 -4.46
C ALA A 65 -2.44 -1.89 -5.34
N LEU A 66 -2.61 -2.13 -6.64
CA LEU A 66 -3.19 -1.16 -7.57
C LEU A 66 -4.64 -0.79 -7.23
N LEU A 67 -5.50 -1.76 -6.90
CA LEU A 67 -6.89 -1.45 -6.51
C LEU A 67 -6.96 -0.62 -5.23
N VAL A 68 -6.15 -0.97 -4.23
CA VAL A 68 -6.09 -0.21 -2.97
C VAL A 68 -5.51 1.17 -3.22
N GLY A 69 -4.44 1.29 -4.01
CA GLY A 69 -3.84 2.58 -4.38
C GLY A 69 -4.81 3.48 -5.16
N LEU A 70 -5.59 2.91 -6.08
CA LEU A 70 -6.63 3.62 -6.82
C LEU A 70 -7.70 4.17 -5.88
N LEU A 71 -8.22 3.34 -4.97
CA LEU A 71 -9.26 3.74 -4.02
C LEU A 71 -8.72 4.75 -3.00
N SER A 72 -7.51 4.55 -2.51
CA SER A 72 -6.83 5.53 -1.65
C SER A 72 -6.61 6.86 -2.35
N GLY A 73 -6.17 6.85 -3.60
CA GLY A 73 -5.97 8.07 -4.38
C GLY A 73 -7.26 8.80 -4.73
N LEU A 74 -8.37 8.07 -4.92
CA LEU A 74 -9.68 8.66 -5.15
C LEU A 74 -10.20 9.37 -3.91
N VAL A 75 -9.96 8.80 -2.73
CA VAL A 75 -10.29 9.42 -1.43
C VAL A 75 -9.35 10.58 -1.13
N ALA A 76 -8.06 10.44 -1.46
CA ALA A 76 -7.04 11.46 -1.27
C ALA A 76 -6.97 12.48 -2.43
N PHE A 77 -8.07 12.73 -3.16
CA PHE A 77 -8.07 13.64 -4.30
C PHE A 77 -7.55 15.04 -3.89
N PRO A 78 -6.66 15.68 -4.70
CA PRO A 78 -6.26 15.34 -6.07
C PRO A 78 -5.07 14.36 -6.23
N PHE A 79 -4.58 13.72 -5.16
CA PHE A 79 -3.37 12.89 -5.18
C PHE A 79 -3.55 11.47 -5.77
N LEU A 80 -4.47 11.30 -6.72
CA LEU A 80 -4.76 10.03 -7.38
C LEU A 80 -3.53 9.46 -8.11
N GLY A 81 -2.88 10.29 -8.93
CA GLY A 81 -1.73 9.88 -9.73
C GLY A 81 -0.54 9.45 -8.87
N ALA A 82 -0.26 10.19 -7.79
CA ALA A 82 0.76 9.83 -6.81
C ALA A 82 0.45 8.46 -6.17
N SER A 83 -0.77 8.27 -5.69
CA SER A 83 -1.16 7.00 -5.02
C SER A 83 -1.03 5.80 -5.95
N LEU A 84 -1.44 5.93 -7.21
CA LEU A 84 -1.30 4.89 -8.23
C LEU A 84 0.17 4.60 -8.56
N TRP A 85 0.98 5.65 -8.68
CA TRP A 85 2.41 5.53 -8.95
C TRP A 85 3.10 4.71 -7.87
N TRP A 86 2.94 5.06 -6.60
CA TRP A 86 3.54 4.31 -5.49
C TRP A 86 3.00 2.87 -5.38
N ALA A 87 1.69 2.67 -5.58
CA ALA A 87 1.08 1.35 -5.56
C ALA A 87 1.60 0.43 -6.67
N PHE A 88 1.88 0.98 -7.85
CA PHE A 88 2.44 0.23 -8.97
C PHE A 88 3.80 -0.38 -8.65
N PHE A 89 4.69 0.37 -8.00
CA PHE A 89 6.02 -0.16 -7.61
C PHE A 89 5.96 -1.22 -6.51
N ILE A 90 4.95 -1.19 -5.65
CA ILE A 90 4.72 -2.28 -4.70
C ILE A 90 4.28 -3.56 -5.42
N GLU A 91 3.53 -3.44 -6.52
CA GLU A 91 3.02 -4.59 -7.27
C GLU A 91 4.05 -5.21 -8.23
N LEU A 92 4.96 -4.39 -8.76
CA LEU A 92 5.97 -4.78 -9.76
C LEU A 92 6.81 -6.03 -9.37
N PRO A 93 7.33 -6.18 -8.13
CA PRO A 93 8.09 -7.37 -7.72
C PRO A 93 7.26 -8.65 -7.69
N PHE A 94 5.96 -8.54 -7.44
CA PHE A 94 5.03 -9.68 -7.45
C PHE A 94 4.65 -10.06 -8.87
N LEU A 95 4.47 -9.07 -9.74
CA LEU A 95 4.29 -9.28 -11.17
C LEU A 95 5.51 -9.95 -11.81
N ALA A 96 6.72 -9.56 -11.41
CA ALA A 96 7.98 -10.15 -11.91
C ALA A 96 8.10 -11.66 -11.63
N VAL A 97 7.53 -12.14 -10.52
CA VAL A 97 7.45 -13.58 -10.22
C VAL A 97 6.11 -14.21 -10.62
N LEU A 98 5.31 -13.52 -11.44
CA LEU A 98 3.99 -13.94 -11.90
C LEU A 98 3.04 -14.35 -10.76
N TYR A 99 3.12 -13.65 -9.62
CA TYR A 99 2.33 -13.92 -8.41
C TYR A 99 2.50 -15.33 -7.83
N ARG A 100 3.60 -16.03 -8.17
CA ARG A 100 3.87 -17.38 -7.66
C ARG A 100 4.37 -17.41 -6.21
N SER A 101 4.82 -16.28 -5.66
CA SER A 101 5.31 -16.20 -4.29
C SER A 101 4.91 -14.90 -3.60
N TRP A 102 4.72 -15.00 -2.27
CA TRP A 102 4.26 -13.94 -1.37
C TRP A 102 5.20 -13.76 -0.16
N LYS A 103 6.48 -13.63 -0.43
CA LYS A 103 7.55 -13.47 0.56
C LYS A 103 7.69 -12.00 0.98
N THR A 104 7.99 -11.77 2.25
CA THR A 104 8.23 -10.43 2.80
C THR A 104 9.32 -9.65 2.05
N TRP A 105 10.34 -10.35 1.53
CA TRP A 105 11.42 -9.75 0.75
C TRP A 105 10.92 -9.02 -0.51
N GLN A 106 9.82 -9.45 -1.13
CA GLN A 106 9.31 -8.82 -2.35
C GLN A 106 8.77 -7.40 -2.09
N TYR A 107 8.21 -7.15 -0.91
CA TYR A 107 7.79 -5.81 -0.49
C TYR A 107 9.00 -4.89 -0.30
N LEU A 108 10.09 -5.41 0.30
CA LEU A 108 11.34 -4.69 0.46
C LEU A 108 12.01 -4.44 -0.89
N ALA A 109 11.97 -5.41 -1.81
CA ALA A 109 12.48 -5.24 -3.17
C ALA A 109 11.73 -4.11 -3.91
N GLY A 110 10.39 -4.03 -3.78
CA GLY A 110 9.61 -2.93 -4.34
C GLY A 110 9.98 -1.57 -3.72
N ALA A 111 10.19 -1.54 -2.40
CA ALA A 111 10.66 -0.34 -1.70
C ALA A 111 12.06 0.10 -2.14
N VAL A 112 12.97 -0.84 -2.41
CA VAL A 112 14.31 -0.53 -2.92
C VAL A 112 14.23 0.02 -4.35
N VAL A 113 13.45 -0.63 -5.22
CA VAL A 113 13.27 -0.18 -6.60
C VAL A 113 12.71 1.25 -6.62
N VAL A 114 11.63 1.51 -5.88
CA VAL A 114 11.04 2.85 -5.86
C VAL A 114 11.96 3.87 -5.18
N GLY A 115 12.72 3.46 -4.17
CA GLY A 115 13.71 4.30 -3.49
C GLY A 115 14.88 4.73 -4.37
N ILE A 116 15.15 4.03 -5.47
CA ILE A 116 16.15 4.40 -6.50
C ILE A 116 15.48 5.18 -7.64
N VAL A 117 14.35 4.68 -8.13
CA VAL A 117 13.66 5.25 -9.30
C VAL A 117 13.09 6.63 -9.01
N TYR A 118 12.56 6.85 -7.80
CA TYR A 118 11.96 8.14 -7.44
C TYR A 118 12.98 9.29 -7.44
N PRO A 119 14.13 9.22 -6.73
CA PRO A 119 15.14 10.28 -6.77
C PRO A 119 15.73 10.55 -8.16
N LEU A 120 15.82 9.53 -9.02
CA LEU A 120 16.29 9.69 -10.40
C LEU A 120 15.28 10.47 -11.25
N LEU A 121 13.99 10.14 -11.14
CA LEU A 121 12.94 10.85 -11.86
C LEU A 121 12.72 12.26 -11.33
N SER A 122 12.92 12.46 -10.03
CA SER A 122 12.76 13.74 -9.37
C SER A 122 14.01 14.62 -9.45
N TRP A 123 15.07 14.17 -10.15
CA TRP A 123 16.34 14.88 -10.27
C TRP A 123 16.19 16.34 -10.72
N ALA A 124 15.45 16.56 -11.81
CA ALA A 124 15.18 17.89 -12.34
C ALA A 124 14.17 18.66 -11.47
N SER A 125 13.23 17.97 -10.82
CA SER A 125 12.19 18.61 -10.00
C SER A 125 12.72 19.16 -8.67
N PHE A 126 13.75 18.53 -8.10
CA PHE A 126 14.41 18.99 -6.86
C PHE A 126 15.70 19.76 -7.13
N ASP A 127 16.03 20.02 -8.40
CA ASP A 127 17.30 20.61 -8.82
C ASP A 127 18.51 19.96 -8.13
N LEU A 128 18.50 18.62 -8.05
CA LEU A 128 19.50 17.85 -7.30
C LEU A 128 20.93 18.09 -7.81
N GLY A 129 21.08 18.52 -9.06
CA GLY A 129 22.36 18.88 -9.67
C GLY A 129 23.02 20.12 -9.08
N SER A 130 22.27 21.04 -8.47
CA SER A 130 22.84 22.22 -7.80
C SER A 130 23.20 21.96 -6.32
N LEU A 131 22.72 20.85 -5.76
CA LEU A 131 23.01 20.44 -4.39
C LEU A 131 24.39 19.79 -4.28
N ALA A 132 25.03 19.97 -3.12
CA ALA A 132 26.30 19.32 -2.82
C ALA A 132 26.17 17.78 -2.94
N PRO A 133 27.21 17.05 -3.39
CA PRO A 133 27.16 15.60 -3.56
C PRO A 133 26.75 14.84 -2.29
N GLY A 134 27.17 15.33 -1.11
CA GLY A 134 26.76 14.75 0.18
C GLY A 134 25.26 14.86 0.43
N LEU A 135 24.61 15.95 -0.01
CA LEU A 135 23.18 16.14 0.12
C LEU A 135 22.40 15.26 -0.87
N GLN A 136 22.94 15.05 -2.08
CA GLN A 136 22.38 14.10 -3.04
C GLN A 136 22.36 12.68 -2.44
N ILE A 137 23.49 12.22 -1.89
CA ILE A 137 23.58 10.89 -1.24
C ILE A 137 22.61 10.81 -0.05
N ALA A 138 22.53 11.86 0.77
CA ALA A 138 21.60 11.91 1.88
C ALA A 138 20.13 11.84 1.43
N PHE A 139 19.78 12.48 0.31
CA PHE A 139 18.43 12.42 -0.27
C PHE A 139 18.06 11.00 -0.70
N PHE A 140 18.97 10.32 -1.41
CA PHE A 140 18.79 8.92 -1.80
C PHE A 140 18.67 8.01 -0.57
N ALA A 141 19.56 8.18 0.42
CA ALA A 141 19.54 7.41 1.65
C ALA A 141 18.26 7.61 2.46
N LEU A 142 17.78 8.86 2.58
CA LEU A 142 16.55 9.20 3.28
C LEU A 142 15.33 8.64 2.57
N THR A 143 15.26 8.76 1.23
CA THR A 143 14.18 8.20 0.43
C THR A 143 14.13 6.68 0.57
N MET A 144 15.29 6.03 0.45
CA MET A 144 15.43 4.58 0.62
C MET A 144 14.98 4.13 2.01
N ALA A 145 15.49 4.80 3.06
CA ALA A 145 15.12 4.50 4.44
C ALA A 145 13.61 4.67 4.67
N SER A 146 13.03 5.77 4.18
CA SER A 146 11.59 6.02 4.29
C SER A 146 10.78 4.94 3.57
N CYS A 147 11.16 4.55 2.35
CA CYS A 147 10.47 3.49 1.61
C CYS A 147 10.56 2.13 2.30
N LEU A 148 11.73 1.78 2.82
CA LEU A 148 11.94 0.53 3.56
C LEU A 148 11.13 0.50 4.86
N ILE A 149 11.11 1.61 5.61
CA ILE A 149 10.30 1.75 6.82
C ILE A 149 8.81 1.65 6.47
N GLY A 150 8.36 2.35 5.43
CA GLY A 150 6.97 2.33 4.96
C GLY A 150 6.52 0.92 4.54
N ALA A 151 7.29 0.24 3.70
CA ALA A 151 6.98 -1.14 3.31
C ALA A 151 7.04 -2.11 4.49
N GLY A 152 8.03 -1.97 5.38
CA GLY A 152 8.15 -2.77 6.59
C GLY A 152 6.96 -2.60 7.54
N LEU A 153 6.56 -1.35 7.80
CA LEU A 153 5.37 -1.03 8.58
C LEU A 153 4.11 -1.60 7.91
N GLY A 154 3.99 -1.51 6.59
CA GLY A 154 2.87 -2.09 5.85
C GLY A 154 2.77 -3.60 6.03
N VAL A 155 3.91 -4.30 6.02
CA VAL A 155 3.97 -5.74 6.31
C VAL A 155 3.57 -6.04 7.75
N VAL A 156 4.11 -5.29 8.72
CA VAL A 156 3.80 -5.48 10.14
C VAL A 156 2.31 -5.26 10.42
N ILE A 157 1.73 -4.18 9.90
CA ILE A 157 0.31 -3.89 10.03
C ILE A 157 -0.52 -5.01 9.38
N GLY A 158 -0.17 -5.43 8.16
CA GLY A 158 -0.83 -6.54 7.47
C GLY A 158 -0.79 -7.84 8.29
N ASP A 159 0.36 -8.16 8.90
CA ASP A 159 0.52 -9.37 9.72
C ASP A 159 -0.25 -9.28 11.05
N ARG A 160 -0.32 -8.08 11.67
CA ARG A 160 -1.14 -7.84 12.87
C ARG A 160 -2.63 -7.95 12.55
N LEU A 161 -3.11 -7.39 11.44
CA LEU A 161 -4.50 -7.52 10.99
C LEU A 161 -4.87 -8.98 10.69
N ARG A 162 -3.93 -9.75 10.14
CA ARG A 162 -4.09 -11.18 9.91
C ARG A 162 -4.21 -11.95 11.23
N LYS A 163 -3.35 -11.65 12.20
CA LYS A 163 -3.39 -12.23 13.55
C LYS A 163 -4.66 -11.87 14.32
N ALA A 164 -5.18 -10.65 14.14
CA ALA A 164 -6.45 -10.20 14.69
C ALA A 164 -7.68 -10.90 14.08
N GLY A 165 -7.49 -11.78 13.08
CA GLY A 165 -8.55 -12.60 12.53
C GLY A 165 -9.42 -11.91 11.47
N VAL A 166 -9.07 -10.70 11.03
CA VAL A 166 -9.79 -9.95 9.98
C VAL A 166 -9.91 -10.78 8.69
N ALA A 167 -8.85 -11.51 8.32
CA ALA A 167 -8.84 -12.42 7.18
C ALA A 167 -9.74 -13.67 7.35
N LYS A 168 -10.01 -14.11 8.59
CA LYS A 168 -10.95 -15.20 8.91
C LYS A 168 -12.40 -14.71 8.90
N LEU A 169 -12.64 -13.48 9.38
CA LEU A 169 -13.98 -12.87 9.43
C LEU A 169 -14.50 -12.57 8.01
N ALA A 170 -13.66 -12.04 7.14
CA ALA A 170 -13.95 -11.83 5.72
C ALA A 170 -14.32 -13.16 5.01
N ARG A 171 -13.57 -14.23 5.28
CA ARG A 171 -13.81 -15.57 4.72
C ARG A 171 -15.11 -16.21 5.23
N ARG A 172 -15.43 -16.05 6.52
CA ARG A 172 -16.66 -16.59 7.13
C ARG A 172 -17.92 -15.86 6.66
N ARG A 173 -17.90 -14.51 6.56
CA ARG A 173 -19.06 -13.74 6.07
C ARG A 173 -19.41 -14.05 4.62
N GLY A 174 -18.41 -14.29 3.75
CA GLY A 174 -18.64 -14.72 2.36
C GLY A 174 -19.25 -16.13 2.22
N LEU A 175 -19.10 -17.00 3.22
CA LEU A 175 -19.75 -18.32 3.27
C LEU A 175 -21.17 -18.22 3.85
N ALA A 176 -21.37 -17.37 4.87
CA ALA A 176 -22.68 -17.08 5.43
C ALA A 176 -23.62 -16.38 4.42
N SER A 177 -23.10 -15.41 3.65
CA SER A 177 -23.87 -14.74 2.58
C SER A 177 -24.19 -15.65 1.39
N ARG A 178 -23.58 -16.84 1.33
CA ARG A 178 -23.85 -17.87 0.32
C ARG A 178 -24.81 -18.96 0.85
N GLY A 179 -25.38 -18.79 2.05
CA GLY A 179 -26.25 -19.80 2.67
C GLY A 179 -25.51 -21.09 3.07
N MET A 180 -24.17 -21.09 3.05
CA MET A 180 -23.33 -22.26 3.37
C MET A 180 -22.67 -22.15 4.75
N GLY A 181 -23.17 -21.26 5.60
CA GLY A 181 -22.87 -21.28 7.03
C GLY A 181 -23.68 -22.40 7.66
N ARG A 182 -23.02 -23.50 8.04
CA ARG A 182 -23.60 -24.69 8.72
C ARG A 182 -24.90 -24.37 9.46
N GLY A 183 -25.98 -25.00 9.03
CA GLY A 183 -27.18 -25.18 9.83
C GLY A 183 -26.80 -25.84 11.14
N ALA A 184 -26.81 -25.04 12.21
CA ALA A 184 -26.93 -25.50 13.58
C ALA A 184 -28.12 -24.74 14.17
N GLY A 185 -29.29 -24.93 13.56
CA GLY A 185 -30.56 -24.77 14.25
C GLY A 185 -30.90 -26.11 14.89
N PRO A 186 -31.36 -26.15 16.15
CA PRO A 186 -31.50 -27.39 16.89
C PRO A 186 -32.49 -28.33 16.17
N ALA A 187 -32.02 -29.56 15.94
CA ALA A 187 -32.86 -30.69 15.58
C ALA A 187 -33.93 -30.87 16.68
N GLY A 188 -35.12 -31.25 16.23
CA GLY A 188 -36.37 -31.11 16.97
C GLY A 188 -36.39 -31.63 18.41
N GLN A 189 -37.29 -31.04 19.17
CA GLN A 189 -37.90 -31.62 20.37
C GLN A 189 -39.31 -31.02 20.50
N HIS A 190 -40.29 -31.91 20.37
CA HIS A 190 -41.73 -31.80 20.64
C HIS A 190 -42.61 -31.02 19.66
#